data_AF-A0A5U7RRE0-F1
#
_entry.id   AF-A0A5U7RRE0-F1
#
_cell.length_a   1.000
_cell.length_b   1.000
_cell.length_c   1.000
_cell.angle_alpha   90.00
_cell.angle_beta   90.00
_cell.angle_gamma   90.00
#
_symmetry.space_group_name_H-M   'P 1'
#
loop_
_entity.id
_entity.type
_entity.pdbx_description
1 polymer ?
#
loop_
_entity_poly.entity_id
_entity_poly.type
_entity_poly.pdbx_seq_one_letter_code
_entity_poly.pdbx_strand_id
1 'polypeptide(L)'
;MKILAAKDGVYTESGMINALIHFEGFDDFVLFTASPDDTEGYGQEIFAELKAGKYGPVQPFTVTPQMIQAAKEQKHGEITAWRDAQEDGNYPFTLNGHRWDCGKASQTRLAPVTAMAKAGKLPTGFFWTDADNIDVPVTAEELIALEAAMQQNMVIEGFKIHERQRQMKEEVDKLTDYKAIKDYVPGWPEGS
;
A
#
# COMPACT_ATOMS: atom_id res chain seq x y z
N MET A 1 -9.49 -14.02 38.38
CA MET A 1 -9.49 -12.71 39.08
C MET A 1 -10.95 -12.33 39.28
N LYS A 2 -11.36 -11.92 40.48
CA LYS A 2 -12.79 -11.63 40.76
C LYS A 2 -13.11 -10.18 40.42
N ILE A 3 -14.25 -9.97 39.75
CA ILE A 3 -14.76 -8.66 39.35
C ILE A 3 -15.66 -8.12 40.47
N LEU A 4 -15.35 -6.94 40.99
CA LEU A 4 -16.19 -6.25 41.99
C LEU A 4 -17.22 -5.34 41.31
N ALA A 5 -16.80 -4.60 40.28
CA ALA A 5 -17.67 -3.74 39.49
C ALA A 5 -17.07 -3.50 38.09
N ALA A 6 -17.92 -3.10 37.14
CA ALA A 6 -17.48 -2.58 35.85
C ALA A 6 -18.38 -1.41 35.43
N LYS A 7 -17.86 -0.54 34.57
CA LYS A 7 -18.59 0.60 34.00
C LYS A 7 -17.96 1.07 32.70
N ASP A 8 -18.64 2.00 32.05
CA ASP A 8 -18.15 2.73 30.86
C ASP A 8 -17.73 1.77 29.73
N GLY A 9 -18.51 0.70 29.53
CA GLY A 9 -18.29 -0.27 28.46
C GLY A 9 -18.51 0.36 27.10
N VAL A 10 -17.52 0.24 26.20
CA VAL A 10 -17.59 0.71 24.81
C VAL A 10 -17.03 -0.36 23.89
N TYR A 11 -17.75 -0.68 22.81
CA TYR A 11 -17.22 -1.58 21.79
C TYR A 11 -16.00 -0.95 21.08
N THR A 12 -15.00 -1.78 20.79
CA THR A 12 -13.90 -1.43 19.88
C THR A 12 -14.32 -1.69 18.43
N GLU A 13 -13.50 -1.25 17.48
CA GLU A 13 -13.69 -1.59 16.06
C GLU A 13 -13.75 -3.11 15.82
N SER A 14 -12.94 -3.89 16.55
CA SER A 14 -12.85 -5.35 16.43
C SER A 14 -13.98 -6.11 17.14
N GLY A 15 -14.95 -5.39 17.74
CA GLY A 15 -16.04 -6.01 18.50
C GLY A 15 -15.65 -6.48 19.91
N MET A 16 -14.44 -6.17 20.38
CA MET A 16 -14.04 -6.29 21.78
C MET A 16 -14.71 -5.19 22.61
N ILE A 17 -14.61 -5.25 23.94
CA ILE A 17 -15.20 -4.23 24.82
C ILE A 17 -14.11 -3.62 25.69
N ASN A 18 -13.89 -2.32 25.55
CA ASN A 18 -13.13 -1.54 26.52
C ASN A 18 -14.05 -1.17 27.67
N ALA A 19 -13.63 -1.40 28.91
CA ALA A 19 -14.38 -0.99 30.09
C ALA A 19 -13.43 -0.65 31.25
N LEU A 20 -13.93 0.14 32.20
CA LEU A 20 -13.28 0.32 33.49
C LEU A 20 -13.73 -0.82 34.41
N ILE A 21 -12.79 -1.65 34.86
CA ILE A 21 -13.05 -2.81 35.72
C ILE A 21 -12.41 -2.59 37.09
N HIS A 22 -13.16 -2.83 38.16
CA HIS A 22 -12.63 -2.90 39.52
C HIS A 22 -12.44 -4.37 39.91
N PHE A 23 -11.19 -4.79 40.01
CA PHE A 23 -10.83 -6.15 40.39
C PHE A 23 -10.61 -6.26 41.91
N GLU A 24 -10.91 -7.43 42.47
CA GLU A 24 -10.57 -7.73 43.86
C GLU A 24 -9.05 -7.66 44.06
N GLY A 25 -8.62 -6.85 45.02
CA GLY A 25 -7.19 -6.59 45.30
C GLY A 25 -6.62 -5.35 44.61
N PHE A 26 -7.42 -4.60 43.84
CA PHE A 26 -7.05 -3.30 43.28
C PHE A 26 -7.81 -2.20 44.00
N ASP A 27 -7.14 -1.06 44.25
CA ASP A 27 -7.77 0.09 44.91
C ASP A 27 -8.72 0.84 43.98
N ASP A 28 -8.36 0.94 42.68
CA ASP A 28 -9.06 1.72 41.67
C ASP A 28 -9.57 0.87 40.50
N PHE A 29 -10.43 1.49 39.68
CA PHE A 29 -10.79 0.96 38.37
C PHE A 29 -9.61 0.99 37.42
N VAL A 30 -9.41 -0.09 36.68
CA VAL A 30 -8.40 -0.20 35.61
C VAL A 30 -9.07 -0.29 34.24
N LEU A 31 -8.46 0.33 33.24
CA LEU A 31 -8.89 0.15 31.86
C LEU A 31 -8.54 -1.27 31.41
N PHE A 32 -9.54 -1.99 30.94
CA PHE A 32 -9.40 -3.36 30.46
C PHE A 32 -10.10 -3.53 29.11
N THR A 33 -9.44 -4.20 28.19
CA THR A 33 -10.03 -4.63 26.92
C THR A 33 -10.42 -6.09 27.07
N ALA A 34 -11.73 -6.35 27.17
CA ALA A 34 -12.28 -7.70 27.26
C ALA A 34 -12.51 -8.28 25.87
N SER A 35 -12.07 -9.51 25.66
CA SER A 35 -12.19 -10.25 24.41
C SER A 35 -12.88 -11.61 24.63
N PRO A 36 -13.74 -12.06 23.70
CA PRO A 36 -14.25 -13.43 23.73
C PRO A 36 -13.13 -14.46 23.53
N ASP A 37 -12.01 -14.04 22.94
CA ASP A 37 -10.86 -14.89 22.61
C ASP A 37 -9.70 -14.73 23.62
N ASP A 38 -9.95 -14.10 24.78
CA ASP A 38 -8.92 -13.94 25.82
C ASP A 38 -8.37 -15.30 26.27
N THR A 39 -7.05 -15.39 26.43
CA THR A 39 -6.36 -16.61 26.88
C THR A 39 -6.68 -16.93 28.34
N GLU A 40 -6.90 -15.91 29.15
CA GLU A 40 -7.28 -16.00 30.54
C GLU A 40 -8.81 -16.03 30.68
N GLY A 41 -9.33 -17.04 31.39
CA GLY A 41 -10.78 -17.25 31.52
C GLY A 41 -11.56 -16.07 32.11
N TYR A 42 -10.92 -15.20 32.89
CA TYR A 42 -11.59 -14.01 33.42
C TYR A 42 -11.86 -12.95 32.33
N GLY A 43 -11.04 -12.86 31.28
CA GLY A 43 -11.28 -11.92 30.17
C GLY A 43 -12.52 -12.28 29.36
N GLN A 44 -12.67 -13.56 29.07
CA GLN A 44 -13.86 -14.13 28.42
C GLN A 44 -15.13 -13.93 29.25
N GLU A 45 -15.05 -14.16 30.56
CA GLU A 45 -16.14 -13.94 31.51
C GLU A 45 -16.55 -12.47 31.54
N ILE A 46 -15.59 -11.54 31.66
CA ILE A 46 -15.85 -10.09 31.64
C ILE A 46 -16.55 -9.69 30.34
N PHE A 47 -16.07 -10.18 29.19
CA PHE A 47 -16.70 -9.89 27.90
C PHE A 47 -18.15 -10.36 27.84
N ALA A 48 -18.41 -11.61 28.26
CA ALA A 48 -19.76 -12.18 28.27
C ALA A 48 -20.71 -11.40 29.20
N GLU A 49 -20.23 -11.01 30.38
CA GLU A 49 -21.02 -10.26 31.36
C GLU A 49 -21.30 -8.82 30.94
N LEU A 50 -20.32 -8.12 30.37
CA LEU A 50 -20.49 -6.79 29.77
C LEU A 50 -21.50 -6.85 28.61
N LYS A 51 -21.34 -7.82 27.70
CA LYS A 51 -22.25 -8.01 26.56
C LYS A 51 -23.68 -8.34 27.00
N ALA A 52 -23.84 -9.09 28.09
CA ALA A 52 -25.14 -9.39 28.69
C ALA A 52 -25.79 -8.18 29.40
N GLY A 53 -25.06 -7.06 29.53
CA GLY A 53 -25.54 -5.84 30.17
C GLY A 53 -25.53 -5.88 31.70
N LYS A 54 -24.81 -6.85 32.31
CA LYS A 54 -24.73 -7.01 33.78
C LYS A 54 -24.27 -5.72 34.48
N TYR A 55 -23.44 -4.93 33.80
CA TYR A 55 -22.83 -3.70 34.30
C TYR A 55 -23.35 -2.43 33.59
N GLY A 56 -24.51 -2.54 32.94
CA GLY A 56 -25.08 -1.48 32.10
C GLY A 56 -24.85 -1.70 30.61
N PRO A 57 -25.48 -0.88 29.75
CA PRO A 57 -25.37 -1.01 28.31
C PRO A 57 -23.95 -0.68 27.83
N VAL A 58 -23.41 -1.54 26.97
CA VAL A 58 -22.16 -1.27 26.25
C VAL A 58 -22.44 -0.29 25.12
N GLN A 59 -21.77 0.85 25.13
CA GLN A 59 -21.89 1.86 24.09
C GLN A 59 -21.32 1.34 22.76
N PRO A 60 -21.92 1.71 21.62
CA PRO A 60 -21.37 1.34 20.32
C PRO A 60 -20.02 2.00 20.08
N PHE A 61 -19.19 1.34 19.28
CA PHE A 61 -17.99 1.94 18.73
C PHE A 61 -18.36 3.20 17.93
N THR A 62 -17.66 4.30 18.19
CA THR A 62 -17.84 5.57 17.46
C THR A 62 -16.50 5.99 16.86
N VAL A 63 -16.49 6.21 15.55
CA VAL A 63 -15.33 6.73 14.83
C VAL A 63 -15.10 8.19 15.24
N THR A 64 -13.85 8.50 15.60
CA THR A 64 -13.44 9.88 15.92
C THR A 64 -12.79 10.58 14.71
N PRO A 65 -12.76 11.92 14.67
CA PRO A 65 -12.00 12.66 13.65
C PRO A 65 -10.52 12.26 13.59
N GLN A 66 -9.91 11.93 14.73
CA GLN A 66 -8.53 11.46 14.81
C GLN A 66 -8.35 10.09 14.13
N MET A 67 -9.34 9.19 14.26
CA MET A 67 -9.31 7.90 13.56
C MET A 67 -9.44 8.07 12.04
N ILE A 68 -10.28 9.01 11.58
CA ILE A 68 -10.38 9.37 10.15
C ILE A 68 -9.04 9.87 9.63
N GLN A 69 -8.40 10.81 10.36
CA GLN A 69 -7.12 11.38 9.96
C GLN A 69 -6.02 10.30 9.88
N ALA A 70 -5.91 9.45 10.91
CA ALA A 70 -4.95 8.36 10.93
C ALA A 70 -5.18 7.36 9.77
N ALA A 71 -6.44 7.05 9.44
CA ALA A 71 -6.75 6.18 8.31
C ALA A 71 -6.36 6.80 6.96
N LYS A 72 -6.54 8.12 6.78
CA LYS A 72 -6.07 8.83 5.57
C LYS A 72 -4.56 8.80 5.43
N GLU A 73 -3.84 9.07 6.52
CA GLU A 73 -2.38 9.02 6.55
C GLU A 73 -1.85 7.63 6.22
N GLN A 74 -2.44 6.59 6.82
CA GLN A 74 -2.13 5.21 6.47
C GLN A 74 -2.36 4.95 4.98
N LYS A 75 -3.52 5.34 4.44
CA LYS A 75 -3.84 5.12 3.03
C LYS A 75 -2.94 5.91 2.08
N HIS A 76 -2.51 7.12 2.45
CA HIS A 76 -1.49 7.88 1.71
C HIS A 76 -0.14 7.15 1.68
N GLY A 77 0.23 6.47 2.77
CA GLY A 77 1.37 5.57 2.82
C GLY A 77 1.25 4.41 1.82
N GLU A 78 0.09 3.73 1.79
CA GLU A 78 -0.19 2.67 0.82
C GLU A 78 -0.15 3.15 -0.63
N ILE A 79 -0.68 4.34 -0.92
CA ILE A 79 -0.59 4.98 -2.26
C ILE A 79 0.86 5.29 -2.63
N THR A 80 1.69 5.69 -1.66
CA THR A 80 3.11 5.96 -1.87
C THR A 80 3.85 4.67 -2.17
N ALA A 81 3.58 3.59 -1.43
CA ALA A 81 4.13 2.27 -1.71
C ALA A 81 3.70 1.72 -3.08
N TRP A 82 2.45 1.95 -3.49
CA TRP A 82 1.98 1.64 -4.84
C TRP A 82 2.79 2.38 -5.90
N ARG A 83 2.99 3.70 -5.74
CA ARG A 83 3.80 4.51 -6.67
C ARG A 83 5.21 3.94 -6.78
N ASP A 84 5.86 3.64 -5.66
CA ASP A 84 7.22 3.10 -5.64
C ASP A 84 7.30 1.77 -6.42
N ALA A 85 6.35 0.87 -6.19
CA ALA A 85 6.25 -0.38 -6.93
C ALA A 85 6.02 -0.15 -8.44
N GLN A 86 5.20 0.84 -8.82
CA GLN A 86 5.02 1.20 -10.23
C GLN A 86 6.30 1.78 -10.84
N GLU A 87 7.01 2.68 -10.16
CA GLU A 87 8.25 3.29 -10.68
C GLU A 87 9.38 2.27 -10.89
N ASP A 88 9.36 1.16 -10.15
CA ASP A 88 10.30 0.04 -10.31
C ASP A 88 9.82 -1.02 -11.32
N GLY A 89 8.63 -0.83 -11.90
CA GLY A 89 8.03 -1.71 -12.90
C GLY A 89 8.71 -1.69 -14.27
N ASN A 90 8.23 -2.58 -15.14
CA ASN A 90 8.62 -2.67 -16.55
C ASN A 90 7.42 -2.36 -17.44
N TYR A 91 7.59 -1.42 -18.38
CA TYR A 91 6.52 -0.89 -19.24
C TYR A 91 6.92 -1.01 -20.73
N PRO A 92 6.93 -2.23 -21.29
CA PRO A 92 7.47 -2.43 -22.64
C PRO A 92 6.81 -1.54 -23.68
N PHE A 93 7.62 -0.99 -24.59
CA PHE A 93 7.15 -0.15 -25.70
C PHE A 93 7.58 -0.74 -27.03
N THR A 94 6.91 -0.35 -28.11
CA THR A 94 7.26 -0.81 -29.47
C THR A 94 8.15 0.22 -30.17
N LEU A 95 9.26 -0.25 -30.73
CA LEU A 95 10.15 0.53 -31.61
C LEU A 95 10.70 -0.39 -32.69
N ASN A 96 10.65 0.06 -33.95
CA ASN A 96 11.14 -0.68 -35.12
C ASN A 96 10.58 -2.10 -35.25
N GLY A 97 9.32 -2.31 -34.85
CA GLY A 97 8.64 -3.60 -34.93
C GLY A 97 8.93 -4.58 -33.79
N HIS A 98 9.74 -4.18 -32.80
CA HIS A 98 10.08 -4.98 -31.62
C HIS A 98 9.53 -4.35 -30.33
N ARG A 99 9.20 -5.19 -29.35
CA ARG A 99 8.79 -4.76 -28.00
C ARG A 99 10.01 -4.75 -27.11
N TRP A 100 10.37 -3.60 -26.53
CA TRP A 100 11.57 -3.47 -25.70
C TRP A 100 11.21 -3.23 -24.24
N ASP A 101 11.93 -3.87 -23.33
CA ASP A 101 11.83 -3.61 -21.89
C ASP A 101 12.09 -2.14 -21.58
N CYS A 102 11.29 -1.56 -20.69
CA CYS A 102 11.38 -0.15 -20.33
C CYS A 102 11.16 0.03 -18.83
N GLY A 103 12.24 0.35 -18.14
CA GLY A 103 12.24 0.51 -16.70
C GLY A 103 13.66 0.70 -16.20
N LYS A 104 13.82 1.04 -14.91
CA LYS A 104 15.13 1.35 -14.30
C LYS A 104 16.17 0.24 -14.54
N ALA A 105 15.73 -1.02 -14.45
CA ALA A 105 16.58 -2.19 -14.67
C ALA A 105 17.02 -2.34 -16.14
N SER A 106 16.14 -2.08 -17.11
CA SER A 106 16.48 -2.14 -18.55
C SER A 106 17.43 -1.00 -18.93
N GLN A 107 17.11 0.21 -18.47
CA GLN A 107 17.94 1.40 -18.69
C GLN A 107 19.36 1.23 -18.14
N THR A 108 19.49 0.66 -16.93
CA THR A 108 20.80 0.41 -16.31
C THR A 108 21.63 -0.61 -17.10
N ARG A 109 21.00 -1.65 -17.66
CA ARG A 109 21.65 -2.63 -18.53
C ARG A 109 22.06 -2.02 -19.88
N LEU A 110 21.21 -1.15 -20.43
CA LEU A 110 21.42 -0.55 -21.74
C LEU A 110 22.54 0.52 -21.71
N ALA A 111 22.66 1.29 -20.63
CA ALA A 111 23.62 2.39 -20.51
C ALA A 111 25.07 2.05 -20.90
N PRO A 112 25.73 1.01 -20.36
CA PRO A 112 27.09 0.66 -20.76
C PRO A 112 27.18 0.20 -22.23
N VAL A 113 26.14 -0.46 -22.75
CA VAL A 113 26.08 -0.90 -24.14
C VAL A 113 26.01 0.30 -25.08
N THR A 114 25.15 1.27 -24.80
CA THR A 114 25.04 2.48 -25.61
C THR A 114 26.29 3.35 -25.51
N ALA A 115 26.99 3.35 -24.37
CA ALA A 115 28.30 4.00 -24.26
C ALA A 115 29.35 3.38 -25.19
N MET A 116 29.37 2.04 -25.32
CA MET A 116 30.26 1.34 -26.25
C MET A 116 29.88 1.56 -27.71
N ALA A 117 28.57 1.61 -28.01
CA ALA A 117 28.06 1.97 -29.33
C ALA A 117 28.50 3.39 -29.73
N LYS A 118 28.32 4.38 -28.85
CA LYS A 118 28.77 5.77 -29.05
C LYS A 118 30.29 5.88 -29.24
N ALA A 119 31.06 4.99 -28.64
CA ALA A 119 32.51 4.93 -28.79
C ALA A 119 32.97 4.18 -30.06
N GLY A 120 32.06 3.61 -30.86
CA GLY A 120 32.41 2.78 -32.02
C GLY A 120 33.09 1.46 -31.66
N LYS A 121 32.86 0.96 -30.45
CA LYS A 121 33.52 -0.23 -29.88
C LYS A 121 32.54 -1.39 -29.63
N LEU A 122 31.38 -1.36 -30.28
CA LEU A 122 30.42 -2.45 -30.19
C LEU A 122 31.01 -3.71 -30.85
N PRO A 123 30.92 -4.89 -30.22
CA PRO A 123 31.40 -6.14 -30.82
C PRO A 123 30.69 -6.45 -32.14
N THR A 124 31.38 -7.10 -33.07
CA THR A 124 30.76 -7.63 -34.30
C THR A 124 29.71 -8.68 -33.95
N GLY A 125 28.53 -8.59 -34.58
CA GLY A 125 27.43 -9.52 -34.33
C GLY A 125 26.69 -9.29 -33.01
N PHE A 126 26.83 -8.10 -32.41
CA PHE A 126 26.08 -7.72 -31.22
C PHE A 126 24.57 -7.76 -31.46
N PHE A 127 23.84 -8.18 -30.42
CA PHE A 127 22.39 -8.20 -30.38
C PHE A 127 21.90 -7.68 -29.03
N TRP A 128 20.65 -7.22 -29.00
CA TRP A 128 19.94 -6.90 -27.77
C TRP A 128 18.71 -7.80 -27.67
N THR A 129 18.50 -8.41 -26.50
CA THR A 129 17.32 -9.24 -26.25
C THR A 129 16.13 -8.33 -25.95
N ASP A 130 15.07 -8.47 -26.73
CA ASP A 130 13.85 -7.70 -26.59
C ASP A 130 12.95 -8.23 -25.44
N ALA A 131 11.83 -7.56 -25.16
CA ALA A 131 10.92 -7.90 -24.06
C ALA A 131 10.23 -9.27 -24.25
N ASP A 132 10.21 -9.78 -25.48
CA ASP A 132 9.63 -11.09 -25.82
C ASP A 132 10.71 -12.20 -25.78
N ASN A 133 11.91 -11.88 -25.26
CA ASN A 133 13.09 -12.75 -25.20
C ASN A 133 13.62 -13.16 -26.58
N ILE A 134 13.51 -12.28 -27.58
CA ILE A 134 14.07 -12.48 -28.91
C ILE A 134 15.39 -11.71 -29.02
N ASP A 135 16.44 -12.40 -29.43
CA ASP A 135 17.74 -11.77 -29.72
C ASP A 135 17.67 -11.02 -31.05
N VAL A 136 17.67 -9.69 -30.98
CA VAL A 136 17.55 -8.81 -32.14
C VAL A 136 18.92 -8.24 -32.47
N PRO A 137 19.49 -8.52 -33.67
CA PRO A 137 20.67 -7.82 -34.14
C PRO A 137 20.39 -6.32 -34.22
N VAL A 138 21.23 -5.51 -33.58
CA VAL A 138 21.06 -4.05 -33.52
C VAL A 138 22.35 -3.33 -33.90
N THR A 139 22.24 -2.25 -34.66
CA THR A 139 23.37 -1.36 -34.95
C THR A 139 23.67 -0.41 -33.79
N ALA A 140 24.80 0.29 -33.86
CA ALA A 140 25.13 1.34 -32.90
C ALA A 140 24.07 2.48 -32.91
N GLU A 141 23.60 2.86 -34.09
CA GLU A 141 22.56 3.88 -34.27
C GLU A 141 21.23 3.43 -33.67
N GLU A 142 20.85 2.17 -33.88
CA GLU A 142 19.62 1.60 -33.34
C GLU A 142 19.64 1.52 -31.81
N LEU A 143 20.79 1.18 -31.20
CA LEU A 143 20.96 1.21 -29.74
C LEU A 143 20.84 2.63 -29.16
N ILE A 144 21.38 3.63 -29.85
CA ILE A 144 21.25 5.04 -29.44
C ILE A 144 19.79 5.48 -29.54
N ALA A 145 19.08 5.11 -30.61
CA ALA A 145 17.66 5.38 -30.77
C ALA A 145 16.82 4.66 -29.72
N LEU A 146 17.16 3.40 -29.39
CA LEU A 146 16.50 2.62 -28.34
C LEU A 146 16.68 3.27 -26.97
N GLU A 147 17.89 3.72 -26.61
CA GLU A 147 18.16 4.41 -25.35
C GLU A 147 17.31 5.69 -25.24
N ALA A 148 17.30 6.51 -26.29
CA ALA A 148 16.53 7.76 -26.30
C ALA A 148 15.02 7.50 -26.19
N ALA A 149 14.50 6.52 -26.94
CA ALA A 149 13.09 6.14 -26.88
C ALA A 149 12.71 5.56 -25.52
N MET A 150 13.58 4.73 -24.91
CA MET A 150 13.34 4.20 -23.56
C MET A 150 13.31 5.32 -22.52
N GLN A 151 14.25 6.25 -22.56
CA GLN A 151 14.25 7.42 -21.66
C GLN A 151 12.98 8.24 -21.81
N GLN A 152 12.53 8.49 -23.04
CA GLN A 152 11.28 9.21 -23.30
C GLN A 152 10.06 8.48 -22.73
N ASN A 153 9.94 7.17 -22.97
CA ASN A 153 8.83 6.37 -22.44
C ASN A 153 8.87 6.31 -20.91
N MET A 154 10.04 6.15 -20.29
CA MET A 154 10.18 6.18 -18.82
C MET A 154 9.71 7.50 -18.22
N VAL A 155 9.98 8.64 -18.87
CA VAL A 155 9.49 9.95 -18.42
C VAL A 155 7.96 10.04 -18.53
N ILE A 156 7.38 9.54 -19.63
CA ILE A 156 5.93 9.53 -19.85
C ILE A 156 5.24 8.66 -18.79
N GLU A 157 5.72 7.43 -18.57
CA GLU A 157 5.12 6.52 -17.59
C GLU A 157 5.31 7.05 -16.17
N GLY A 158 6.49 7.56 -15.82
CA GLY A 158 6.74 8.21 -14.53
C GLY A 158 5.78 9.38 -14.27
N PHE A 159 5.50 10.19 -15.28
CA PHE A 159 4.54 11.28 -15.17
C PHE A 159 3.13 10.76 -14.88
N LYS A 160 2.64 9.76 -15.62
CA LYS A 160 1.32 9.13 -15.39
C LYS A 160 1.20 8.56 -13.98
N ILE A 161 2.24 7.87 -13.49
CA ILE A 161 2.29 7.28 -12.15
C ILE A 161 2.16 8.37 -11.08
N HIS A 162 2.90 9.48 -11.23
CA HIS A 162 2.80 10.60 -10.30
C HIS A 162 1.43 11.30 -10.34
N GLU A 163 0.86 11.47 -11.53
CA GLU A 163 -0.47 12.05 -11.71
C GLU A 163 -1.52 11.19 -11.01
N ARG A 164 -1.49 9.87 -11.24
CA ARG A 164 -2.41 8.94 -10.59
C ARG A 164 -2.21 8.93 -9.08
N GLN A 165 -0.97 8.93 -8.58
CA GLN A 165 -0.71 9.03 -7.14
C GLN A 165 -1.36 10.27 -6.54
N ARG A 166 -1.24 11.44 -7.20
CA ARG A 166 -1.85 12.68 -6.72
C ARG A 166 -3.37 12.57 -6.70
N GLN A 167 -3.96 12.08 -7.77
CA GLN A 167 -5.40 11.85 -7.88
C GLN A 167 -5.91 10.95 -6.74
N MET A 168 -5.24 9.84 -6.47
CA MET A 168 -5.64 8.91 -5.39
C MET A 168 -5.58 9.57 -4.01
N LYS A 169 -4.55 10.39 -3.74
CA LYS A 169 -4.45 11.12 -2.46
C LYS A 169 -5.59 12.13 -2.32
N GLU A 170 -5.92 12.87 -3.39
CA GLU A 170 -7.05 13.78 -3.40
C GLU A 170 -8.41 13.07 -3.24
N GLU A 171 -8.57 11.87 -3.83
CA GLU A 171 -9.76 11.03 -3.68
C GLU A 171 -9.92 10.61 -2.21
N VAL A 172 -8.85 10.10 -1.58
CA VAL A 172 -8.83 9.73 -0.16
C VAL A 172 -9.10 10.93 0.76
N ASP A 173 -8.53 12.10 0.44
CA ASP A 173 -8.71 13.31 1.24
C ASP A 173 -10.16 13.80 1.26
N LYS A 174 -10.93 13.54 0.20
CA LYS A 174 -12.36 13.88 0.10
C LYS A 174 -13.27 12.89 0.85
N LEU A 175 -12.78 11.70 1.20
CA LEU A 175 -13.58 10.73 1.95
C LEU A 175 -13.78 11.18 3.40
N THR A 176 -15.01 11.01 3.89
CA THR A 176 -15.40 11.28 5.28
C THR A 176 -15.81 10.02 6.03
N ASP A 177 -16.17 8.96 5.30
CA ASP A 177 -16.53 7.67 5.86
C ASP A 177 -15.27 6.84 6.16
N TYR A 178 -15.16 6.38 7.40
CA TYR A 178 -13.99 5.62 7.89
C TYR A 178 -13.77 4.32 7.12
N LYS A 179 -14.87 3.60 6.83
CA LYS A 179 -14.81 2.33 6.14
C LYS A 179 -14.39 2.54 4.68
N ALA A 180 -14.94 3.55 4.01
CA ALA A 180 -14.56 3.91 2.65
C ALA A 180 -13.06 4.27 2.53
N ILE A 181 -12.50 4.98 3.52
CA ILE A 181 -11.05 5.28 3.55
C ILE A 181 -10.25 3.98 3.66
N LYS A 182 -10.62 3.07 4.56
CA LYS A 182 -9.91 1.80 4.74
C LYS A 182 -10.01 0.88 3.52
N ASP A 183 -11.20 0.82 2.93
CA ASP A 183 -11.52 -0.03 1.78
C ASP A 183 -11.00 0.55 0.44
N TYR A 184 -10.52 1.79 0.40
CA TYR A 184 -9.92 2.38 -0.80
C TYR A 184 -8.72 1.54 -1.26
N VAL A 185 -8.72 1.12 -2.53
CA VAL A 185 -7.66 0.28 -3.12
C VAL A 185 -6.75 1.14 -4.02
N PRO A 186 -5.47 1.33 -3.66
CA PRO A 186 -4.50 1.97 -4.54
C PRO A 186 -4.32 1.17 -5.83
N GLY A 187 -4.38 1.85 -6.98
CA GLY A 187 -4.32 1.19 -8.27
C GLY A 187 -4.66 2.10 -9.43
N TRP A 188 -4.42 1.59 -10.63
CA TRP A 188 -4.95 2.18 -11.86
C TRP A 188 -6.48 2.06 -11.89
N PRO A 189 -7.20 3.02 -12.50
CA PRO A 189 -8.64 2.89 -12.72
C PRO A 189 -8.98 1.61 -13.50
N GLU A 190 -10.15 1.02 -13.24
CA GLU A 190 -10.60 -0.13 -14.03
C GLU A 190 -10.67 0.23 -15.53
N GLY A 191 -10.07 -0.61 -16.38
CA GLY A 191 -10.07 -0.44 -17.84
C GLY A 191 -9.07 0.56 -18.40
N SER A 192 -8.07 0.98 -17.61
CA SER A 192 -6.92 1.77 -18.08
C SER A 192 -5.76 0.93 -18.62
#